data_AF-A0A2G6MQI4-F1
#
_entry.id   AF-A0A2G6MQI4-F1
#
_cell.length_a   1.000
_cell.length_b   1.000
_cell.length_c   1.000
_cell.angle_alpha   90.00
_cell.angle_beta   90.00
_cell.angle_gamma   90.00
#
_symmetry.space_group_name_H-M   'P 1'
#
loop_
_entity.id
_entity.type
_entity.pdbx_description
1 polymer ?
#
loop_
_entity_poly.entity_id
_entity_poly.type
_entity_poly.pdbx_seq_one_letter_code
_entity_poly.pdbx_strand_id
1 'polypeptide(L)'
;MYDGGVSSSASLAKELDLPVVLVIDVRSMAESGAALVRGFETLTDSCKVAGVILNKIGSERHLQLVSDAIRSHCQCEIIGHLPRSLDFHIPARHLGLHMGEETPIS
;
A
#
# COMPACT_ATOMS: atom_id res chain seq x y z
N MET A 1 17.89 11.44 -3.73
CA MET A 1 17.57 10.68 -2.50
C MET A 1 16.44 11.43 -1.82
N TYR A 2 15.24 10.83 -1.71
CA TYR A 2 14.08 11.43 -1.04
C TYR A 2 14.19 11.08 0.46
N ASP A 3 14.81 11.95 1.25
CA ASP A 3 15.07 11.76 2.68
C ASP A 3 14.19 12.65 3.56
N GLY A 4 12.96 12.96 3.11
CA GLY A 4 11.91 13.49 3.98
C GLY A 4 11.80 15.02 4.04
N GLY A 5 12.45 15.75 3.14
CA GLY A 5 12.28 17.19 2.99
C GLY A 5 11.74 17.57 1.62
N VAL A 6 10.58 18.21 1.58
CA VAL A 6 10.01 19.00 0.45
C VAL A 6 9.46 18.22 -0.75
N SER A 7 9.93 17.02 -1.04
CA SER A 7 9.44 16.28 -2.21
C SER A 7 9.09 14.85 -1.79
N SER A 8 7.81 14.49 -1.86
CA SER A 8 7.25 13.16 -1.59
C SER A 8 5.93 13.03 -2.36
N SER A 9 5.47 11.81 -2.64
CA SER A 9 4.13 11.63 -3.23
C SER A 9 3.03 12.20 -2.32
N ALA A 10 3.22 12.14 -0.99
CA ALA A 10 2.32 12.76 -0.02
C ALA A 10 2.32 14.29 -0.13
N SER A 11 3.49 14.91 -0.29
CA SER A 11 3.62 16.36 -0.48
C SER A 11 2.93 16.81 -1.78
N LEU A 12 3.07 16.04 -2.87
CA LEU A 12 2.38 16.32 -4.14
C LEU A 12 0.86 16.14 -4.01
N ALA A 13 0.40 15.08 -3.34
CA ALA A 13 -1.01 14.87 -3.10
C ALA A 13 -1.61 16.02 -2.29
N LYS A 14 -0.89 16.53 -1.28
CA LYS A 14 -1.29 17.72 -0.53
C LYS A 14 -1.41 18.95 -1.43
N GLU A 15 -0.36 19.26 -2.19
CA GLU A 15 -0.29 20.46 -3.03
C GLU A 15 -1.39 20.48 -4.10
N LEU A 16 -1.73 19.30 -4.63
CA LEU A 16 -2.76 19.12 -5.66
C LEU A 16 -4.15 18.80 -5.09
N ASP A 17 -4.30 18.76 -3.76
CA ASP A 17 -5.51 18.37 -3.05
C ASP A 17 -6.12 17.02 -3.49
N LEU A 18 -5.26 16.02 -3.73
CA LEU A 18 -5.65 14.72 -4.24
C LEU A 18 -5.99 13.71 -3.14
N PRO A 19 -7.01 12.85 -3.35
CA PRO A 19 -7.24 11.70 -2.49
C PRO A 19 -6.10 10.68 -2.63
N VAL A 20 -5.70 10.07 -1.52
CA VAL A 20 -4.59 9.12 -1.45
C VAL A 20 -5.12 7.72 -1.16
N VAL A 21 -4.63 6.74 -1.92
CA VAL A 21 -4.80 5.32 -1.61
C VAL A 21 -3.49 4.77 -1.06
N LEU A 22 -3.55 4.17 0.13
CA LEU A 22 -2.42 3.49 0.74
C LEU A 22 -2.36 2.03 0.30
N VAL A 23 -1.16 1.54 -0.01
CA VAL A 23 -0.92 0.11 -0.20
C VAL A 23 0.02 -0.34 0.90
N ILE A 24 -0.47 -1.16 1.83
CA ILE A 24 0.28 -1.55 3.03
C ILE A 24 0.62 -3.04 3.01
N ASP A 25 1.85 -3.39 3.36
CA ASP A 25 2.26 -4.78 3.56
C ASP A 25 1.82 -5.25 4.95
N VAL A 26 0.86 -6.17 4.99
CA VAL A 26 0.27 -6.68 6.23
C VAL A 26 0.72 -8.09 6.58
N ARG A 27 1.78 -8.64 5.95
CA ARG A 27 2.19 -10.05 6.05
C ARG A 27 2.21 -10.66 7.47
N SER A 28 2.46 -9.85 8.50
CA SER A 28 2.47 -10.25 9.91
C SER A 28 1.76 -9.23 10.81
N MET A 29 0.74 -8.55 10.29
CA MET A 29 0.02 -7.50 11.01
C MET A 29 -1.37 -7.96 11.46
N ALA A 30 -1.86 -7.34 12.52
CA ALA A 30 -3.26 -7.40 12.94
C ALA A 30 -3.67 -5.96 13.32
N GLU A 31 -3.82 -5.65 14.60
CA GLU A 31 -4.05 -4.29 15.10
C GLU A 31 -2.97 -3.29 14.67
N SER A 32 -1.72 -3.76 14.52
CA SER A 32 -0.62 -2.92 14.02
C SER A 32 -0.88 -2.34 12.62
N GLY A 33 -1.67 -3.02 11.79
CA GLY A 33 -2.08 -2.49 10.48
C GLY A 33 -2.97 -1.25 10.63
N ALA A 34 -3.89 -1.26 11.58
CA ALA A 34 -4.73 -0.11 11.90
C ALA A 34 -3.93 1.04 12.49
N ALA A 35 -2.96 0.76 13.37
CA ALA A 35 -2.07 1.78 13.90
C ALA A 35 -1.27 2.49 12.80
N LEU A 36 -0.81 1.76 11.78
CA LEU A 36 -0.12 2.33 10.62
C LEU A 36 -1.03 3.27 9.83
N VAL A 37 -2.22 2.80 9.46
CA VAL A 37 -3.20 3.58 8.68
C VAL A 37 -3.63 4.83 9.45
N ARG A 38 -3.98 4.67 10.74
CA ARG A 38 -4.33 5.79 11.63
C ARG A 38 -3.18 6.78 11.77
N GLY A 39 -1.94 6.30 11.78
CA GLY A 39 -0.75 7.14 11.71
C GLY A 39 -0.79 8.04 10.48
N PHE A 40 -1.05 7.51 9.29
CA PHE A 40 -1.19 8.33 8.07
C PHE A 40 -2.37 9.29 8.09
N GLU A 41 -3.49 8.92 8.71
CA GLU A 41 -4.67 9.79 8.84
C GLU A 41 -4.44 10.97 9.82
N THR A 42 -3.58 10.81 10.82
CA THR A 42 -3.48 11.76 11.96
C THR A 42 -2.13 12.44 12.12
N LEU A 43 -1.04 11.85 11.63
CA LEU A 43 0.31 12.39 11.85
C LEU A 43 0.55 13.68 11.05
N THR A 44 -0.21 13.90 9.97
CA THR A 44 -0.02 15.06 9.11
C THR A 44 -1.26 15.32 8.23
N ASP A 45 -1.65 16.59 8.11
CA ASP A 45 -2.72 17.04 7.19
C ASP A 45 -2.33 16.92 5.70
N SER A 46 -1.21 16.25 5.39
CA SER A 46 -0.71 16.11 4.01
C SER A 46 -1.39 15.02 3.19
N CYS A 47 -2.08 14.08 3.83
CA CYS A 47 -2.69 12.96 3.11
C CYS A 47 -4.17 12.83 3.44
N LYS A 48 -5.03 13.15 2.46
CA LYS A 48 -6.44 12.75 2.46
C LYS A 48 -6.54 11.25 2.14
N VAL A 49 -6.30 10.39 3.12
CA VAL A 49 -6.37 8.93 2.94
C VAL A 49 -7.81 8.53 2.64
N ALA A 50 -8.10 8.28 1.36
CA ALA A 50 -9.44 7.91 0.90
C ALA A 50 -9.66 6.40 0.97
N GLY A 51 -8.60 5.61 0.84
CA GLY A 51 -8.71 4.16 0.94
C GLY A 51 -7.38 3.46 1.18
N VAL A 52 -7.50 2.16 1.49
CA VAL A 52 -6.37 1.29 1.75
C VAL A 52 -6.52 -0.05 1.04
N ILE A 53 -5.40 -0.54 0.49
CA ILE A 53 -5.25 -1.88 -0.10
C ILE A 53 -4.32 -2.69 0.80
N LEU A 54 -4.78 -3.86 1.23
CA LEU A 54 -4.05 -4.77 2.12
C LEU A 54 -3.22 -5.76 1.30
N ASN A 55 -1.91 -5.58 1.26
CA ASN A 55 -1.01 -6.46 0.52
C ASN A 55 -0.47 -7.59 1.40
N LYS A 56 -0.29 -8.79 0.81
CA LYS A 56 0.24 -10.00 1.46
C LYS A 56 -0.62 -10.58 2.59
N ILE A 57 -1.93 -10.61 2.39
CA ILE A 57 -2.87 -11.36 3.23
C ILE A 57 -2.53 -12.85 3.23
N GLY A 58 -2.44 -13.43 4.43
CA GLY A 58 -2.01 -14.82 4.61
C GLY A 58 -3.16 -15.84 4.66
N SER A 59 -4.36 -15.40 5.02
CA SER A 59 -5.56 -16.25 5.15
C SER A 59 -6.80 -15.37 5.33
N GLU A 60 -7.98 -15.97 5.23
CA GLU A 60 -9.26 -15.28 5.49
C GLU A 60 -9.34 -14.73 6.92
N ARG A 61 -8.91 -15.53 7.92
CA ARG A 61 -8.84 -15.08 9.32
C ARG A 61 -7.93 -13.87 9.49
N HIS A 62 -6.79 -13.85 8.80
CA HIS A 62 -5.87 -12.72 8.84
C HIS A 62 -6.50 -11.46 8.21
N LEU A 63 -7.21 -11.61 7.08
CA LEU A 63 -7.96 -10.52 6.47
C LEU A 63 -9.01 -9.93 7.43
N GLN A 64 -9.79 -10.78 8.09
CA GLN A 64 -10.78 -10.36 9.08
C GLN A 64 -10.14 -9.55 10.22
N LEU A 65 -9.09 -10.08 10.85
CA LEU A 65 -8.41 -9.41 11.96
C LEU A 65 -7.89 -8.01 11.58
N VAL A 66 -7.22 -7.88 10.44
CA VAL A 66 -6.69 -6.59 9.98
C VAL A 66 -7.82 -5.65 9.57
N SER A 67 -8.84 -6.18 8.87
CA SER A 67 -9.96 -5.35 8.40
C SER A 67 -10.79 -4.81 9.56
N ASP A 68 -11.05 -5.62 10.57
CA ASP A 68 -11.83 -5.22 11.74
C ASP A 68 -11.07 -4.18 12.56
N ALA A 69 -9.76 -4.33 12.71
CA ALA A 69 -8.93 -3.32 13.35
C ALA A 69 -8.95 -1.98 12.59
N ILE A 70 -8.81 -2.00 11.26
CA ILE A 70 -8.84 -0.78 10.43
C ILE A 70 -10.22 -0.13 10.50
N ARG A 71 -11.31 -0.89 10.37
CA ARG A 71 -12.67 -0.34 10.47
C ARG A 71 -12.98 0.25 11.84
N SER A 72 -12.37 -0.30 12.90
CA SER A 72 -12.58 0.17 14.27
C SER A 72 -11.80 1.44 14.60
N HIS A 73 -10.65 1.65 13.95
CA HIS A 73 -9.71 2.70 14.34
C HIS A 73 -9.41 3.72 13.23
N CYS A 74 -9.83 3.52 12.00
CA CYS A 74 -9.53 4.39 10.86
C CYS A 74 -10.82 4.88 10.18
N GLN A 75 -10.70 5.90 9.34
CA GLN A 75 -11.81 6.46 8.58
C GLN A 75 -11.81 6.00 7.12
N CYS A 76 -10.65 5.67 6.57
CA CYS A 76 -10.50 5.27 5.16
C CYS A 76 -11.20 3.94 4.85
N GLU A 77 -11.64 3.78 3.60
CA GLU A 77 -12.25 2.54 3.13
C GLU A 77 -11.21 1.48 2.78
N ILE A 78 -11.47 0.21 3.13
CA ILE A 78 -10.69 -0.91 2.60
C ILE A 78 -11.22 -1.22 1.21
N ILE A 79 -10.48 -0.82 0.17
CA ILE A 79 -10.92 -0.94 -1.22
C ILE A 79 -10.40 -2.21 -1.92
N GLY A 80 -9.56 -3.00 -1.25
CA GLY A 80 -9.09 -4.28 -1.78
C GLY A 80 -8.02 -4.96 -0.93
N HIS A 81 -7.68 -6.20 -1.31
CA HIS A 81 -6.57 -6.93 -0.72
C HIS A 81 -5.90 -7.86 -1.73
N LEU A 82 -4.64 -8.22 -1.47
CA LEU A 82 -3.85 -9.16 -2.26
C LEU A 82 -3.33 -10.29 -1.37
N PRO A 83 -3.45 -11.56 -1.80
CA PRO A 83 -2.89 -12.69 -1.06
C PRO A 83 -1.36 -12.63 -1.07
N ARG A 84 -0.74 -13.27 -0.07
CA ARG A 84 0.73 -13.37 0.06
C ARG A 84 1.39 -14.10 -1.10
N SER A 85 0.72 -15.11 -1.62
CA SER A 85 1.13 -15.89 -2.78
C SER A 85 0.22 -15.52 -3.94
N LEU A 86 0.76 -14.69 -4.83
CA LEU A 86 0.19 -14.49 -6.15
C LEU A 86 0.91 -15.50 -7.06
N ASP A 87 0.16 -16.36 -7.74
CA ASP A 87 0.69 -17.22 -8.82
C ASP A 87 1.03 -16.38 -10.08
N PHE A 88 1.54 -15.17 -9.85
CA PHE A 88 1.86 -14.16 -10.82
C PHE A 88 3.09 -13.42 -10.33
N HIS A 89 4.17 -13.55 -11.09
CA HIS A 89 5.40 -12.79 -10.88
C HIS A 89 5.46 -11.68 -11.91
N ILE A 90 5.63 -10.43 -11.45
CA ILE A 90 6.03 -9.34 -12.35
C ILE A 90 7.53 -9.54 -12.61
N PRO A 91 7.95 -9.82 -13.85
CA PRO A 91 9.37 -9.94 -14.15
C PRO A 91 10.06 -8.63 -13.80
N ALA A 92 11.09 -8.70 -12.95
CA ALA A 92 11.83 -7.53 -12.51
C ALA A 92 12.61 -6.97 -13.72
N ARG A 93 12.16 -5.84 -14.26
CA ARG A 93 12.93 -5.10 -15.26
C ARG A 93 13.90 -4.21 -14.51
N HIS A 94 15.18 -4.61 -14.44
CA HIS A 94 16.21 -3.94 -13.65
C HIS A 94 16.27 -2.41 -13.89
N LEU A 95 15.86 -1.95 -15.08
CA LEU A 95 15.74 -0.52 -15.44
C LEU A 95 14.53 -0.21 -16.35
N GLY A 96 13.52 -1.09 -16.43
CA GLY A 96 12.44 -0.96 -17.42
C GLY A 96 12.86 -1.21 -18.87
N LEU A 97 14.10 -1.67 -19.10
CA LEU A 97 14.69 -1.93 -20.43
C LEU A 97 14.78 -3.44 -20.68
N HIS A 98 14.59 -3.85 -21.95
CA HIS A 98 14.98 -5.18 -22.41
C HIS A 98 16.50 -5.25 -22.49
N MET A 99 17.12 -6.23 -21.81
CA MET A 99 18.49 -6.62 -22.11
C MET A 99 18.48 -7.25 -23.51
N GLY A 100 19.47 -6.95 -24.36
CA GLY A 100 19.47 -7.27 -25.80
C GLY A 100 19.37 -8.75 -26.20
N GLU A 101 19.22 -9.67 -25.24
CA GLU A 101 19.09 -11.11 -25.45
C GLU A 101 17.73 -11.68 -25.03
N GLU A 102 16.80 -10.85 -24.52
CA GLU A 102 15.42 -11.27 -24.23
C GLU A 102 14.61 -11.39 -25.52
N THR A 103 14.73 -12.53 -26.20
CA THR A 103 13.77 -12.93 -27.25
C THR A 103 12.63 -13.69 -26.56
N PRO A 104 11.34 -13.41 -26.85
CA PRO A 104 10.25 -14.17 -26.26
C PRO A 104 10.34 -15.62 -26.73
N ILE A 105 10.31 -16.57 -25.81
CA ILE A 105 9.96 -17.95 -26.14
C ILE A 105 8.48 -17.95 -26.55
N SER A 106 8.24 -18.35 -27.80
CA SER A 106 6.91 -18.62 -28.37
C SER A 106 6.23 -19.77 -27.64
#